data_AF-C5Y7Y7-F1
#
_entry.id   AF-C5Y7Y7-F1
#
_cell.length_a   1.000
_cell.length_b   1.000
_cell.length_c   1.000
_cell.angle_alpha   90.00
_cell.angle_beta   90.00
_cell.angle_gamma   90.00
#
_symmetry.space_group_name_H-M   'P 1'
#
loop_
_entity.id
_entity.type
_entity.pdbx_description
1 polymer ?
#
loop_
_entity_poly.entity_id
_entity_poly.type
_entity_poly.pdbx_seq_one_letter_code
_entity_poly.pdbx_strand_id
1 'polypeptide(L)'
;MRPQLILVVTLALLGVLAALPLGKGSSWPCCDNCGFCNRKLPPDCQCNDVSVDGCHPECKNCVKVGAGIRPGGGHGPVVTYRCDDILTNFCEQRCTPAPAPVPEAGFLGGGF
;
A
#
# COMPACT_ATOMS: atom_id res chain seq x y z
N MET A 1 -12.32 -48.25 -2.76
CA MET A 1 -11.68 -46.91 -2.70
C MET A 1 -10.26 -47.09 -2.17
N ARG A 2 -9.24 -46.63 -2.88
CA ARG A 2 -7.82 -46.87 -2.52
C ARG A 2 -7.39 -45.77 -1.53
N PRO A 3 -7.28 -46.04 -0.22
CA PRO A 3 -7.02 -45.00 0.80
C PRO A 3 -5.71 -44.24 0.54
N GLN A 4 -4.75 -44.93 -0.08
CA GLN A 4 -3.47 -44.37 -0.52
C GLN A 4 -3.63 -43.23 -1.53
N LEU A 5 -4.62 -43.32 -2.43
CA LEU A 5 -4.87 -42.29 -3.45
C LEU A 5 -5.44 -41.02 -2.85
N ILE A 6 -6.29 -41.16 -1.83
CA ILE A 6 -6.91 -40.02 -1.14
C ILE A 6 -5.83 -39.22 -0.40
N LEU A 7 -4.92 -39.90 0.29
CA LEU A 7 -3.83 -39.28 1.05
C LEU A 7 -2.85 -38.50 0.14
N VAL A 8 -2.54 -39.04 -1.04
CA VAL A 8 -1.64 -38.39 -1.99
C VAL A 8 -2.29 -37.14 -2.60
N VAL A 9 -3.59 -37.20 -2.92
CA VAL A 9 -4.31 -36.04 -3.47
C VAL A 9 -4.43 -34.91 -2.44
N THR A 10 -4.69 -35.21 -1.17
CA THR A 10 -4.78 -34.19 -0.13
C THR A 10 -3.43 -33.53 0.14
N LEU A 11 -2.34 -34.31 0.22
CA LEU A 11 -0.98 -33.77 0.37
C LEU A 11 -0.57 -32.91 -0.82
N ALA A 12 -0.92 -33.31 -2.04
CA ALA A 12 -0.66 -32.54 -3.25
C ALA A 12 -1.41 -31.20 -3.22
N LEU A 13 -2.70 -31.19 -2.84
CA LEU A 13 -3.48 -29.95 -2.73
C LEU A 13 -2.90 -28.99 -1.66
N LEU A 14 -2.53 -29.51 -0.49
CA LEU A 14 -1.90 -28.74 0.58
C LEU A 14 -0.54 -28.15 0.14
N GLY A 15 0.26 -28.92 -0.59
CA GLY A 15 1.51 -28.46 -1.16
C GLY A 15 1.32 -27.34 -2.19
N VAL A 16 0.32 -27.46 -3.06
CA VAL A 16 -0.04 -26.40 -4.01
C VAL A 16 -0.52 -25.15 -3.28
N LEU A 17 -1.42 -25.28 -2.30
CA LEU A 17 -1.91 -24.15 -1.49
C LEU A 17 -0.80 -23.43 -0.72
N ALA A 18 0.20 -24.17 -0.21
CA ALA A 18 1.35 -23.58 0.49
C ALA A 18 2.38 -22.93 -0.46
N ALA A 19 2.41 -23.36 -1.73
CA ALA A 19 3.26 -22.77 -2.77
C ALA A 19 2.58 -21.60 -3.50
N LEU A 20 1.27 -21.39 -3.30
CA LEU A 20 0.64 -20.15 -3.75
C LEU A 20 1.31 -18.99 -3.02
N PRO A 21 1.78 -17.96 -3.75
CA PRO A 21 2.28 -16.76 -3.12
C PRO A 21 1.11 -16.06 -2.42
N LEU A 22 0.88 -16.37 -1.14
CA LEU A 22 0.11 -15.53 -0.24
C LEU A 22 0.86 -14.21 -0.13
N GLY A 23 0.46 -13.23 -0.95
CA GLY A 23 0.89 -11.83 -0.84
C GLY A 23 2.39 -11.67 -0.60
N LYS A 24 3.23 -12.13 -1.54
CA LYS A 24 4.59 -11.62 -1.62
C LYS A 24 4.43 -10.12 -1.88
N GLY A 25 4.72 -9.29 -0.87
CA GLY A 25 4.54 -7.85 -0.94
C GLY A 25 5.36 -7.24 -2.08
N SER A 26 4.78 -7.21 -3.27
CA SER A 26 5.01 -6.11 -4.19
C SER A 26 4.41 -4.88 -3.49
N SER A 27 5.29 -4.00 -3.04
CA SER A 27 5.04 -2.70 -2.38
C SER A 27 4.23 -1.70 -3.23
N TRP A 28 3.55 -2.21 -4.25
CA TRP A 28 2.63 -1.54 -5.14
C TRP A 28 1.57 -2.59 -5.47
N PRO A 29 0.29 -2.30 -5.23
CA PRO A 29 -0.26 -0.96 -5.40
C PRO A 29 -0.75 -0.42 -3.99
N CYS A 30 -0.02 0.54 -3.37
CA CYS A 30 -0.33 1.13 -2.03
C CYS A 30 -0.60 2.66 -2.10
N CYS A 31 -1.42 3.20 -1.18
CA CYS A 31 -1.75 4.62 -1.10
C CYS A 31 -2.05 5.12 0.32
N ASP A 32 -1.51 6.27 0.69
CA ASP A 32 -1.80 6.96 1.95
C ASP A 32 -2.96 7.97 1.79
N ASN A 33 -3.03 8.68 0.67
CA ASN A 33 -4.03 9.70 0.38
C ASN A 33 -4.97 9.25 -0.75
N CYS A 34 -6.12 8.73 -0.35
CA CYS A 34 -7.16 8.28 -1.27
C CYS A 34 -8.00 9.44 -1.82
N GLY A 35 -8.11 9.49 -3.15
CA GLY A 35 -8.95 10.43 -3.85
C GLY A 35 -10.36 9.89 -4.08
N PHE A 36 -10.82 10.01 -5.32
CA PHE A 36 -12.15 9.55 -5.70
C PHE A 36 -12.18 8.04 -5.89
N CYS A 37 -13.17 7.37 -5.29
CA CYS A 37 -13.44 5.95 -5.44
C CYS A 37 -14.85 5.71 -6.00
N ASN A 38 -14.96 4.78 -6.94
CA ASN A 38 -16.23 4.27 -7.42
C ASN A 38 -16.88 3.34 -6.39
N ARG A 39 -18.22 3.24 -6.42
CA ARG A 39 -19.02 2.41 -5.48
C ARG A 39 -19.08 0.91 -5.83
N LYS A 40 -18.25 0.43 -6.75
CA LYS A 40 -18.16 -1.00 -7.10
C LYS A 40 -17.45 -1.77 -5.99
N LEU A 41 -17.69 -3.08 -5.89
CA LEU A 41 -16.89 -4.00 -5.06
C LEU A 41 -16.12 -4.98 -5.96
N PRO A 42 -14.78 -5.01 -5.94
CA PRO A 42 -13.88 -4.08 -5.25
C PRO A 42 -13.93 -2.65 -5.85
N PRO A 43 -13.68 -1.61 -5.05
CA PRO A 43 -13.75 -0.23 -5.51
C PRO A 43 -12.56 0.14 -6.38
N ASP A 44 -12.84 0.90 -7.44
CA ASP A 44 -11.83 1.49 -8.31
C ASP A 44 -11.55 2.91 -7.81
N CYS A 45 -10.33 3.19 -7.39
CA CYS A 45 -9.93 4.40 -6.67
C CYS A 45 -8.76 5.13 -7.34
N GLN A 46 -8.75 6.45 -7.27
CA GLN A 46 -7.59 7.26 -7.63
C GLN A 46 -6.72 7.51 -6.39
N CYS A 47 -5.40 7.36 -6.54
CA CYS A 47 -4.45 7.70 -5.49
C CYS A 47 -3.94 9.14 -5.67
N ASN A 48 -3.96 9.92 -4.59
CA ASN A 48 -3.50 11.30 -4.57
C ASN A 48 -2.12 11.47 -3.93
N ASP A 49 -1.39 10.37 -3.73
CA ASP A 49 -0.03 10.42 -3.24
C ASP A 49 0.89 11.09 -4.25
N VAL A 50 1.78 11.92 -3.72
CA VAL A 50 2.77 12.64 -4.49
C VAL A 50 4.16 12.11 -4.13
N SER A 51 4.95 11.84 -5.16
CA SER A 51 6.34 11.38 -5.02
C SER A 51 7.31 12.39 -5.61
N VAL A 52 8.47 12.53 -4.99
CA VAL A 52 9.58 13.34 -5.55
C VAL A 52 10.44 12.53 -6.53
N ASP A 53 10.44 11.20 -6.37
CA ASP A 53 11.28 10.28 -7.15
C ASP A 53 10.66 9.84 -8.48
N GLY A 54 9.40 10.22 -8.74
CA GLY A 54 8.63 9.77 -9.91
C GLY A 54 7.57 8.72 -9.57
N CYS A 55 6.73 8.35 -10.55
CA CYS A 55 5.69 7.34 -10.34
C CYS A 55 6.26 5.91 -10.46
N HIS A 56 5.54 4.95 -9.88
CA HIS A 56 5.82 3.53 -10.05
C HIS A 56 5.72 3.12 -11.54
N PRO A 57 6.54 2.19 -12.05
CA PRO A 57 6.52 1.78 -13.47
C PRO A 57 5.20 1.18 -13.95
N GLU A 58 4.40 0.64 -13.04
CA GLU A 58 3.05 0.13 -13.34
C GLU A 58 2.00 1.26 -13.51
N CYS A 59 2.32 2.49 -13.13
CA CYS A 59 1.47 3.64 -13.36
C CYS A 59 1.55 4.07 -14.83
N LYS A 60 0.43 3.98 -15.53
CA LYS A 60 0.30 4.36 -16.95
C LYS A 60 0.23 5.86 -17.12
N ASN A 61 -0.49 6.57 -16.26
CA ASN A 61 -0.62 8.03 -16.29
C ASN A 61 0.17 8.69 -15.16
N CYS A 62 1.48 8.82 -15.34
CA CYS A 62 2.31 9.60 -14.42
C CYS A 62 2.31 11.08 -14.83
N VAL A 63 1.77 11.94 -13.96
CA VAL A 63 1.66 13.38 -14.20
C VAL A 63 2.53 14.18 -13.24
N LYS A 64 3.06 15.32 -13.71
CA LYS A 64 3.78 16.30 -12.87
C LYS A 64 2.76 17.25 -12.27
N VAL A 65 2.61 17.23 -10.94
CA VAL A 65 1.56 17.97 -10.22
C VAL A 65 2.03 19.29 -9.63
N GLY A 66 3.34 19.53 -9.51
CA GLY A 66 3.82 20.82 -9.02
C GLY A 66 5.32 20.88 -8.75
N ALA A 67 5.77 22.10 -8.46
CA ALA A 67 7.08 22.40 -7.89
C ALA A 67 6.89 22.76 -6.41
N GLY A 68 7.16 21.82 -5.51
CA GLY A 68 7.05 22.02 -4.06
C GLY A 68 8.31 22.63 -3.45
N ILE A 69 8.19 23.06 -2.19
CA ILE A 69 9.32 23.43 -1.32
C ILE A 69 9.83 22.14 -0.66
N ARG A 70 11.15 21.90 -0.64
CA ARG A 70 11.73 20.75 0.07
C ARG A 70 11.30 20.75 1.56
N PRO A 71 10.86 19.61 2.12
CA PRO A 71 10.85 19.47 3.58
C PRO A 71 12.29 19.62 4.05
N GLY A 72 12.59 20.69 4.80
CA GLY A 72 13.96 21.05 5.22
C GLY A 72 14.59 22.26 4.53
N GLY A 73 13.85 23.02 3.71
CA GLY A 73 14.27 24.37 3.31
C GLY A 73 15.45 24.44 2.35
N GLY A 74 15.49 23.58 1.33
CA GLY A 74 16.48 23.67 0.26
C GLY A 74 16.05 24.61 -0.87
N HIS A 75 17.00 25.37 -1.43
CA HIS A 75 16.77 26.27 -2.56
C HIS A 75 16.53 25.47 -3.85
N GLY A 76 15.31 25.56 -4.41
CA GLY A 76 14.98 25.11 -5.76
C GLY A 76 13.60 24.43 -5.87
N PRO A 77 12.97 24.45 -7.05
CA PRO A 77 11.68 23.81 -7.28
C PRO A 77 11.82 22.27 -7.18
N VAL A 78 11.06 21.63 -6.30
CA VAL A 78 10.98 20.16 -6.23
C VAL A 78 9.85 19.69 -7.14
N VAL A 79 10.18 19.11 -8.28
CA VAL A 79 9.17 18.52 -9.17
C VAL A 79 8.58 17.30 -8.49
N THR A 80 7.28 17.34 -8.22
CA THR A 80 6.52 16.20 -7.68
C THR A 80 5.67 15.56 -8.75
N TYR A 81 5.57 14.24 -8.67
CA TYR A 81 4.81 13.38 -9.59
C TYR A 81 3.64 12.75 -8.85
N ARG A 82 2.55 12.48 -9.58
CA ARG A 82 1.37 11.78 -9.09
C ARG A 82 0.93 10.77 -10.13
N CYS A 83 0.48 9.62 -9.68
CA CYS A 83 -0.17 8.65 -10.55
C CYS A 83 -1.66 9.00 -10.69
N ASP A 84 -2.13 9.27 -11.92
CA ASP A 84 -3.52 9.62 -12.19
C ASP A 84 -4.38 8.40 -12.58
N ASP A 85 -3.80 7.20 -12.55
CA ASP A 85 -4.50 5.95 -12.84
C ASP A 85 -5.61 5.66 -11.82
N ILE A 86 -6.65 4.99 -12.32
CA ILE A 86 -7.68 4.39 -11.47
C ILE A 86 -7.27 2.95 -11.16
N LEU A 87 -7.07 2.69 -9.88
CA LEU A 87 -6.52 1.46 -9.35
C LEU A 87 -7.54 0.77 -8.44
N THR A 88 -7.75 -0.53 -8.66
CA THR A 88 -8.72 -1.31 -7.89
C THR A 88 -8.16 -1.66 -6.50
N ASN A 89 -8.96 -1.48 -5.45
CA ASN A 89 -8.66 -1.85 -4.06
C ASN A 89 -7.41 -1.16 -3.46
N PHE A 90 -6.91 -0.13 -4.13
CA PHE A 90 -5.63 0.53 -3.82
C PHE A 90 -5.62 1.26 -2.45
N CYS A 91 -6.81 1.66 -1.98
CA CYS A 91 -7.01 2.42 -0.76
C CYS A 91 -7.06 1.59 0.53
N GLU A 92 -7.13 0.28 0.40
CA GLU A 92 -7.10 -0.62 1.57
C GLU A 92 -5.66 -0.84 2.05
N GLN A 93 -4.67 -0.59 1.20
CA GLN A 93 -3.26 -0.82 1.48
C GLN A 93 -2.48 0.50 1.59
N ARG A 94 -2.11 0.88 2.82
CA ARG A 94 -1.30 2.09 3.08
C ARG A 94 0.16 1.86 2.74
N CYS A 95 0.83 2.91 2.27
CA CYS A 95 2.27 2.89 2.03
C CYS A 95 3.04 3.12 3.33
N THR A 96 2.57 4.06 4.14
CA THR A 96 3.17 4.34 5.45
C THR A 96 2.52 3.44 6.51
N PRO A 97 3.30 2.62 7.23
CA PRO A 97 2.76 1.86 8.35
C PRO A 97 2.21 2.83 9.39
N ALA A 98 1.08 2.48 10.01
CA ALA A 98 0.49 3.29 11.06
C ALA A 98 1.56 3.60 12.13
N PRO A 99 1.66 4.86 12.61
CA PRO A 99 2.60 5.18 13.67
C PRO A 99 2.35 4.24 14.83
N ALA A 100 3.42 3.62 15.35
CA ALA A 100 3.32 2.75 16.50
C ALA A 100 2.63 3.53 17.63
N PRO A 101 1.69 2.91 18.37
CA PRO A 101 1.10 3.57 19.52
C PRO A 101 2.25 4.00 20.43
N VAL A 102 2.35 5.32 20.66
CA VAL A 102 3.26 5.84 21.68
C VAL A 102 2.82 5.19 22.99
N PRO A 103 3.71 4.50 23.72
CA PRO A 103 3.35 4.05 25.05
C PRO A 103 2.96 5.30 25.83
N GLU A 104 1.73 5.34 26.32
CA GLU A 104 1.30 6.33 27.31
C GLU A 104 2.37 6.32 28.41
N ALA A 105 3.22 7.33 28.42
CA ALA A 105 4.10 7.57 29.53
C ALA A 105 3.16 7.81 30.70
N GLY A 106 3.07 6.82 31.59
CA GLY A 106 2.24 6.88 32.77
C GLY A 106 2.44 8.23 33.43
N PHE A 107 1.33 8.96 33.56
CA PHE A 107 1.20 10.10 34.44
C PHE A 107 1.61 9.63 35.84
N LEU A 108 2.91 9.72 36.14
CA LEU A 108 3.41 9.61 37.50
C LEU A 108 2.87 10.83 38.23
N GLY A 109 2.00 10.55 39.21
CA GLY A 109 1.37 11.54 40.05
C GLY A 109 2.40 12.53 40.61
N GLY A 110 2.24 13.80 40.25
CA GLY A 110 2.80 14.91 40.98
C GLY A 110 1.80 15.34 42.04
N GLY A 111 1.93 14.77 43.24
CA GLY A 111 1.32 15.36 44.43
C GLY A 111 2.04 16.67 44.77
N PHE A 112 1.26 17.72 44.97
CA PHE A 112 1.60 18.91 45.75
C PHE A 112 0.42 19.23 46.64
#